data_AF-A0A974PG98-F1
#
_entry.id   AF-A0A974PG98-F1
#
_cell.length_a   1.000
_cell.length_b   1.000
_cell.length_c   1.000
_cell.angle_alpha   90.00
_cell.angle_beta   90.00
_cell.angle_gamma   90.00
#
_symmetry.space_group_name_H-M   'P 1'
#
loop_
_entity.id
_entity.type
_entity.pdbx_description
1 polymer ?
#
loop_
_entity_poly.entity_id
_entity_poly.type
_entity_poly.pdbx_seq_one_letter_code
_entity_poly.pdbx_strand_id
1 'polypeptide(L)'
;MKSQIMYVLLMFLLSISSSNKISDTSVPTITSSAHITPSESKLENNKSLAMEAYKTVLQNKIEFYSIETKKKVYLNDFLTNNEIYGTTSKINHFAVLDMDGDKIPEVVLGLTVDENPNFVEVLHYMNSEVYGYFFGNDQLSDLKTDGTFRWLSGGLTYNGYGKLRFQTNSCEIDNLAYHESSATNESSTTFAIAYYINNKLVTEDSYKAFVKEEDAKRDVTWYEFSQENISTVTSKTR
;
A
#
# COMPACT_ATOMS: atom_id res chain seq x y z
N MET A 1 7.91 33.46 -12.46
CA MET A 1 8.48 32.71 -13.60
C MET A 1 8.14 31.25 -13.39
N LYS A 2 7.36 30.67 -14.30
CA LYS A 2 6.81 29.30 -14.18
C LYS A 2 7.92 28.30 -14.53
N SER A 3 8.25 27.40 -13.59
CA SER A 3 9.18 26.30 -13.83
C SER A 3 8.40 25.12 -14.40
N GLN A 4 8.68 24.73 -15.64
CA GLN A 4 8.19 23.49 -16.22
C GLN A 4 9.17 22.37 -15.87
N ILE A 5 8.68 21.37 -15.13
CA ILE A 5 9.41 20.12 -14.89
C ILE A 5 8.97 19.13 -15.96
N MET A 6 9.91 18.83 -16.85
CA MET A 6 9.78 17.87 -17.94
C MET A 6 10.15 16.48 -17.40
N TYR A 7 9.19 15.55 -17.39
CA TYR A 7 9.45 14.14 -17.06
C TYR A 7 10.11 13.45 -18.26
N VAL A 8 11.33 12.92 -18.07
CA VAL A 8 12.01 12.06 -19.03
C VAL A 8 11.89 10.61 -18.54
N LEU A 9 11.11 9.83 -19.28
CA LEU A 9 10.96 8.38 -19.11
C LEU A 9 12.12 7.68 -19.82
N LEU A 10 12.96 6.95 -19.07
CA LEU A 10 14.10 6.21 -19.63
C LEU A 10 13.88 4.70 -19.44
N MET A 11 13.52 4.01 -20.52
CA MET A 11 13.48 2.55 -20.62
C MET A 11 14.84 2.04 -21.10
N PHE A 12 15.49 1.18 -20.31
CA PHE A 12 16.60 0.35 -20.79
C PHE A 12 16.25 -1.13 -20.66
N LEU A 13 16.07 -1.77 -21.82
CA LEU A 13 16.04 -3.22 -21.99
C LEU A 13 17.49 -3.72 -22.12
N LEU A 14 17.91 -4.64 -21.24
CA LEU A 14 19.04 -5.52 -21.51
C LEU A 14 18.66 -6.97 -21.17
N SER A 15 18.41 -7.74 -22.22
CA SER A 15 18.39 -9.19 -22.23
C SER A 15 19.81 -9.73 -22.40
N ILE A 16 20.30 -10.48 -21.42
CA ILE A 16 21.54 -11.26 -21.52
C ILE A 16 21.15 -12.73 -21.64
N SER A 17 21.43 -13.33 -22.80
CA SER A 17 21.40 -14.78 -23.00
C SER A 17 22.70 -15.40 -22.51
N SER A 18 22.61 -16.44 -21.69
CA SER A 18 23.75 -17.31 -21.38
C SER A 18 23.33 -18.76 -21.53
N SER A 19 23.78 -19.39 -22.61
CA SER A 19 23.75 -20.83 -22.83
C SER A 19 24.81 -21.49 -21.96
N ASN A 20 24.47 -22.53 -21.21
CA ASN A 20 25.47 -23.43 -20.63
C ASN A 20 25.09 -24.90 -20.85
N LYS A 21 26.14 -25.66 -21.18
CA LYS A 21 26.16 -27.06 -21.61
C LYS A 21 25.72 -28.03 -20.50
N ILE A 22 25.09 -29.10 -20.97
CA ILE A 22 24.78 -30.33 -20.23
C ILE A 22 26.05 -31.17 -20.05
N SER A 23 26.20 -31.81 -18.89
CA SER A 23 27.09 -32.96 -18.66
C SER A 23 26.46 -33.87 -17.61
N ASP A 24 26.39 -35.16 -17.93
CA ASP A 24 25.69 -36.22 -17.21
C ASP A 24 26.38 -36.72 -15.92
N THR A 25 25.55 -37.41 -15.13
CA THR A 25 25.84 -38.50 -14.17
C THR A 25 26.12 -38.15 -12.72
N SER A 26 25.13 -38.40 -11.84
CA SER A 26 25.08 -39.56 -10.94
C SER A 26 24.04 -39.34 -9.82
N VAL A 27 23.15 -40.33 -9.65
CA VAL A 27 22.16 -40.37 -8.57
C VAL A 27 22.82 -40.89 -7.29
N PRO A 28 22.51 -40.29 -6.14
CA PRO A 28 22.28 -41.09 -4.95
C PRO A 28 20.95 -40.74 -4.27
N THR A 29 20.20 -41.80 -3.98
CA THR A 29 19.00 -41.82 -3.14
C THR A 29 19.37 -41.55 -1.68
N ILE A 30 18.91 -40.45 -1.07
CA ILE A 30 18.84 -40.30 0.40
C ILE A 30 17.59 -39.49 0.80
N THR A 31 16.68 -40.22 1.45
CA THR A 31 15.89 -39.88 2.64
C THR A 31 15.16 -38.53 2.73
N SER A 32 13.82 -38.65 2.82
CA SER A 32 12.88 -37.62 3.24
C SER A 32 13.32 -36.92 4.54
N SER A 33 13.68 -35.65 4.41
CA SER A 33 13.73 -34.65 5.49
C SER A 33 12.96 -33.44 4.99
N ALA A 34 12.03 -32.92 5.81
CA ALA A 34 11.19 -31.78 5.48
C ALA A 34 12.02 -30.62 4.90
N HIS A 35 11.84 -30.36 3.61
CA HIS A 35 12.55 -29.33 2.87
C HIS A 35 11.91 -27.97 3.17
N ILE A 36 12.33 -27.33 4.26
CA ILE A 36 12.07 -25.90 4.46
C ILE A 36 13.02 -25.16 3.54
N THR A 37 12.47 -24.48 2.55
CA THR A 37 13.25 -23.77 1.53
C THR A 37 13.89 -22.53 2.17
N PRO A 38 15.18 -22.20 1.94
CA PRO A 38 15.85 -21.03 2.52
C PRO A 38 15.16 -19.67 2.30
N SER A 39 14.25 -19.60 1.32
CA SER A 39 13.42 -18.42 1.03
C SER A 39 12.29 -18.21 2.04
N GLU A 40 11.70 -19.28 2.58
CA GLU A 40 10.57 -19.19 3.50
C GLU A 40 11.02 -18.75 4.89
N SER A 41 12.16 -19.25 5.36
CA SER A 41 12.74 -18.82 6.64
C SER A 41 13.18 -17.36 6.63
N LYS A 42 13.69 -16.86 5.49
CA LYS A 42 14.03 -15.44 5.33
C LYS A 42 12.79 -14.55 5.35
N LEU A 43 11.72 -14.95 4.64
CA LEU A 43 10.46 -14.21 4.62
C LEU A 43 9.84 -14.12 6.02
N GLU A 44 9.79 -15.24 6.74
CA GLU A 44 9.22 -15.28 8.09
C GLU A 44 10.03 -14.43 9.08
N ASN A 45 11.37 -14.45 8.96
CA ASN A 45 12.22 -13.55 9.73
C ASN A 45 11.94 -12.07 9.41
N ASN A 46 11.83 -11.70 8.13
CA ASN A 46 11.53 -10.32 7.73
C ASN A 46 10.17 -9.87 8.26
N LYS A 47 9.16 -10.74 8.19
CA LYS A 47 7.83 -10.50 8.72
C LYS A 47 7.86 -10.26 10.24
N SER A 48 8.60 -11.09 10.98
CA SER A 48 8.78 -10.91 12.42
C SER A 48 9.51 -9.61 12.76
N LEU A 49 10.50 -9.20 11.96
CA LEU A 49 11.20 -7.93 12.14
C LEU A 49 10.28 -6.73 11.90
N ALA A 50 9.49 -6.77 10.81
CA ALA A 50 8.51 -5.74 10.50
C ALA A 50 7.48 -5.58 11.61
N MET A 51 6.88 -6.69 12.07
CA MET A 51 5.86 -6.66 13.12
C MET A 51 6.38 -6.09 14.45
N GLU A 52 7.61 -6.45 14.86
CA GLU A 52 8.21 -5.88 16.06
C GLU A 52 8.52 -4.39 15.90
N ALA A 53 9.02 -3.97 14.73
CA ALA A 53 9.27 -2.57 14.42
C ALA A 53 7.97 -1.75 14.50
N TYR A 54 6.89 -2.20 13.84
CA TYR A 54 5.60 -1.52 13.94
C TYR A 54 5.09 -1.47 15.36
N LYS A 55 5.14 -2.57 16.11
CA LYS A 55 4.73 -2.59 17.53
C LYS A 55 5.44 -1.51 18.33
N THR A 56 6.75 -1.35 18.15
CA THR A 56 7.51 -0.32 18.86
C THR A 56 7.16 1.11 18.43
N VAL A 57 6.86 1.35 17.15
CA VAL A 57 6.32 2.65 16.65
C VAL A 57 4.95 2.93 17.27
N LEU A 58 4.02 1.97 17.23
CA LEU A 58 2.67 2.11 17.77
C LEU A 58 2.65 2.31 19.30
N GLN A 59 3.69 1.83 19.99
CA GLN A 59 3.91 2.08 21.41
C GLN A 59 4.67 3.39 21.70
N ASN A 60 4.93 4.19 20.66
CA ASN A 60 5.65 5.46 20.75
C ASN A 60 7.06 5.31 21.37
N LYS A 61 7.75 4.19 21.11
CA LYS A 61 9.08 3.89 21.67
C LYS A 61 10.21 4.18 20.71
N ILE A 62 9.95 4.13 19.41
CA ILE A 62 10.88 4.50 18.36
C ILE A 62 10.21 5.46 17.39
N GLU A 63 11.03 6.20 16.66
CA GLU A 63 10.60 7.05 15.56
C GLU A 63 10.33 6.21 14.30
N PHE A 64 9.48 6.74 13.42
CA PHE A 64 9.34 6.30 12.03
C PHE A 64 9.68 7.46 11.10
N TYR A 65 10.08 7.16 9.86
CA TYR A 65 10.35 8.17 8.85
C TYR A 65 9.04 8.60 8.16
N SER A 66 8.58 9.82 8.43
CA SER A 66 7.42 10.40 7.75
C SER A 66 7.82 10.95 6.39
N ILE A 67 7.21 10.42 5.32
CA ILE A 67 7.48 10.87 3.94
C ILE A 67 7.02 12.32 3.73
N GLU A 68 5.89 12.70 4.32
CA GLU A 68 5.31 14.04 4.22
C GLU A 68 6.28 15.11 4.77
N THR A 69 6.87 14.85 5.93
CA THR A 69 7.76 15.80 6.62
C THR A 69 9.23 15.63 6.30
N LYS A 70 9.59 14.48 5.71
CA LYS A 70 10.97 14.05 5.43
C LYS A 70 11.82 13.97 6.69
N LYS A 71 11.22 13.63 7.82
CA LYS A 71 11.86 13.56 9.14
C LYS A 71 11.47 12.29 9.87
N LYS A 72 12.33 11.87 10.80
CA LYS A 72 11.99 10.88 11.81
C LYS A 72 11.15 11.55 12.90
N VAL A 73 10.05 10.92 13.29
CA VAL A 73 9.12 11.43 14.28
C VAL A 73 8.57 10.29 15.13
N TYR A 74 8.28 10.57 16.40
CA TYR A 74 7.48 9.68 17.24
C TYR A 74 6.01 9.76 16.82
N LEU A 75 5.26 8.68 17.02
CA LEU A 75 3.84 8.61 16.65
C LEU A 75 3.00 9.70 17.33
N ASN A 76 3.21 9.94 18.63
CA ASN A 76 2.50 10.98 19.37
C ASN A 76 2.84 12.38 18.86
N ASP A 77 4.09 12.62 18.46
CA ASP A 77 4.50 13.90 17.88
C ASP A 77 3.85 14.08 16.50
N PHE A 78 3.85 13.05 15.66
CA PHE A 78 3.13 13.04 14.38
C PHE A 78 1.64 13.41 14.56
N LEU A 79 0.96 12.81 15.53
CA LEU A 79 -0.47 13.03 15.78
C LEU A 79 -0.79 14.45 16.30
N THR A 80 0.15 15.10 16.99
CA THR A 80 -0.09 16.37 17.70
C THR A 80 0.61 17.57 17.07
N ASN A 81 1.42 17.36 16.03
CA ASN A 81 2.16 18.45 15.38
C ASN A 81 1.28 19.27 14.43
N ASN A 82 0.56 20.22 15.03
CA ASN A 82 -0.32 21.16 14.34
C ASN A 82 0.43 22.09 13.37
N GLU A 83 1.72 22.34 13.59
CA GLU A 83 2.51 23.22 12.70
C GLU A 83 2.75 22.60 11.32
N ILE A 84 2.82 21.27 11.27
CA ILE A 84 3.09 20.52 10.05
C ILE A 84 1.79 20.15 9.35
N TYR A 85 0.81 19.63 10.09
CA TYR A 85 -0.41 19.05 9.51
C TYR A 85 -1.62 19.99 9.57
N GLY A 86 -1.48 21.16 10.21
CA GLY A 86 -2.56 22.12 10.37
C GLY A 86 -3.71 21.64 11.26
N THR A 87 -3.56 20.46 11.88
CA THR A 87 -4.54 19.87 12.80
C THR A 87 -3.91 18.88 13.79
N THR A 88 -4.66 18.48 14.81
CA THR A 88 -4.35 17.36 15.71
C THR A 88 -5.23 16.17 15.36
N SER A 89 -4.61 15.00 15.22
CA SER A 89 -5.31 13.76 14.89
C SER A 89 -5.28 12.76 16.05
N LYS A 90 -6.24 11.83 16.05
CA LYS A 90 -6.26 10.66 16.93
C LYS A 90 -6.33 9.39 16.09
N ILE A 91 -5.78 8.30 16.62
CA ILE A 91 -5.94 6.97 16.01
C ILE A 91 -7.12 6.28 16.70
N ASN A 92 -8.06 5.79 15.89
CA ASN A 92 -9.27 5.14 16.38
C ASN A 92 -9.13 3.62 16.25
N HIS A 93 -8.63 3.22 15.09
CA HIS A 93 -8.49 1.85 14.69
C HIS A 93 -7.27 1.67 13.81
N PHE A 94 -6.81 0.43 13.72
CA PHE A 94 -5.76 0.03 12.81
C PHE A 94 -6.06 -1.33 12.19
N ALA A 95 -5.45 -1.59 11.04
CA ALA A 95 -5.48 -2.88 10.37
C ALA A 95 -4.05 -3.35 10.08
N VAL A 96 -3.88 -4.66 9.93
CA VAL A 96 -2.61 -5.28 9.54
C VAL A 96 -2.88 -6.24 8.39
N LEU A 97 -2.32 -5.94 7.23
CA LEU A 97 -2.52 -6.67 5.97
C LEU A 97 -1.39 -6.38 4.98
N ASP A 98 -1.18 -7.28 4.04
CA ASP A 98 -0.23 -7.12 2.93
C ASP A 98 -0.88 -6.22 1.85
N MET A 99 -0.37 -5.01 1.70
CA MET A 99 -0.91 -3.96 0.82
C MET A 99 -0.30 -3.99 -0.59
N ASP A 100 0.95 -4.44 -0.72
CA ASP A 100 1.70 -4.42 -1.98
C ASP A 100 1.95 -5.80 -2.60
N GLY A 101 1.65 -6.87 -1.87
CA GLY A 101 1.75 -8.27 -2.30
C GLY A 101 3.11 -8.93 -2.04
N ASP A 102 3.98 -8.32 -1.24
CA ASP A 102 5.31 -8.87 -0.93
C ASP A 102 5.30 -9.94 0.20
N LYS A 103 4.12 -10.19 0.80
CA LYS A 103 3.85 -11.09 1.93
C LYS A 103 4.35 -10.61 3.30
N ILE A 104 4.84 -9.38 3.39
CA ILE A 104 5.16 -8.67 4.63
C ILE A 104 4.02 -7.68 4.89
N PRO A 105 3.21 -7.86 5.95
CA PRO A 105 2.09 -6.95 6.19
C PRO A 105 2.53 -5.51 6.51
N GLU A 106 1.73 -4.54 6.09
CA GLU A 106 1.74 -3.15 6.55
C GLU A 106 0.80 -2.95 7.73
N VAL A 107 0.97 -1.83 8.44
CA VAL A 107 -0.03 -1.31 9.39
C VAL A 107 -0.74 -0.12 8.79
N VAL A 108 -2.06 -0.15 8.73
CA VAL A 108 -2.89 0.97 8.29
C VAL A 108 -3.57 1.60 9.49
N LEU A 109 -3.36 2.89 9.73
CA LEU A 109 -3.93 3.66 10.83
C LEU A 109 -5.07 4.53 10.31
N GLY A 110 -6.27 4.38 10.90
CA GLY A 110 -7.39 5.29 10.66
C GLY A 110 -7.31 6.49 11.59
N LEU A 111 -7.21 7.69 11.02
CA LEU A 111 -7.02 8.93 11.75
C LEU A 111 -8.28 9.79 11.73
N THR A 112 -8.65 10.31 12.90
CA THR A 112 -9.72 11.30 13.04
C THR A 112 -9.21 12.68 13.45
N VAL A 113 -9.86 13.70 12.89
CA VAL A 113 -9.73 15.11 13.27
C VAL A 113 -11.09 15.57 13.74
N ASP A 114 -11.17 16.13 14.95
CA ASP A 114 -12.45 16.52 15.58
C ASP A 114 -13.50 15.41 15.48
N GLU A 115 -13.08 14.16 15.75
CA GLU A 115 -13.90 12.93 15.72
C GLU A 115 -14.36 12.46 14.33
N ASN A 116 -14.01 13.18 13.26
CA ASN A 116 -14.35 12.80 11.88
C ASN A 116 -13.19 12.06 11.21
N PRO A 117 -13.43 10.92 10.52
CA PRO A 117 -12.41 10.26 9.71
C PRO A 117 -11.92 11.22 8.63
N ASN A 118 -10.63 11.52 8.62
CA ASN A 118 -10.05 12.48 7.69
C ASN A 118 -8.85 11.91 6.94
N PHE A 119 -8.03 11.10 7.62
CA PHE A 119 -6.76 10.67 7.08
C PHE A 119 -6.47 9.21 7.38
N VAL A 120 -5.55 8.67 6.60
CA VAL A 120 -4.99 7.33 6.76
C VAL A 120 -3.48 7.46 6.75
N GLU A 121 -2.80 6.80 7.70
CA GLU A 121 -1.35 6.66 7.70
C GLU A 121 -1.02 5.18 7.49
N VAL A 122 -0.24 4.87 6.45
CA VAL A 122 0.24 3.51 6.18
C VAL A 122 1.70 3.39 6.57
N LEU A 123 1.99 2.47 7.49
CA LEU A 123 3.34 2.15 7.93
C LEU A 123 3.85 0.94 7.15
N HIS A 124 4.99 1.10 6.49
CA HIS A 124 5.67 0.07 5.71
C HIS A 124 7.13 -0.08 6.17
N TYR A 125 7.56 -1.32 6.41
CA TYR A 125 8.89 -1.64 6.89
C TYR A 125 9.80 -2.04 5.72
N MET A 126 10.82 -1.24 5.47
CA MET A 126 11.84 -1.53 4.47
C MET A 126 13.19 -0.99 4.93
N ASN A 127 14.28 -1.55 4.42
CA ASN A 127 15.64 -1.09 4.73
C ASN A 127 15.94 -0.99 6.25
N SER A 128 15.32 -1.86 7.05
CA SER A 128 15.41 -1.89 8.52
C SER A 128 14.79 -0.68 9.25
N GLU A 129 13.91 0.07 8.58
CA GLU A 129 13.23 1.24 9.13
C GLU A 129 11.73 1.22 8.76
N VAL A 130 10.90 1.85 9.60
CA VAL A 130 9.48 2.06 9.32
C VAL A 130 9.30 3.40 8.61
N TYR A 131 8.64 3.38 7.47
CA TYR A 131 8.26 4.53 6.68
C TYR A 131 6.76 4.76 6.77
N GLY A 132 6.35 6.02 6.94
CA GLY A 132 4.97 6.43 7.03
C GLY A 132 4.51 7.20 5.80
N TYR A 133 3.40 6.77 5.22
CA TYR A 133 2.78 7.35 4.04
C TYR A 133 1.37 7.86 4.38
N PHE A 134 1.19 9.17 4.21
CA PHE A 134 -0.01 9.88 4.60
C PHE A 134 -0.97 10.04 3.41
N PHE A 135 -2.25 9.75 3.64
CA PHE A 135 -3.31 9.83 2.64
C PHE A 135 -4.56 10.48 3.22
N GLY A 136 -5.35 11.12 2.37
CA GLY A 136 -6.74 11.43 2.70
C GLY A 136 -7.56 10.15 2.82
N ASN A 137 -8.57 10.15 3.69
CA ASN A 137 -9.44 8.98 3.89
C ASN A 137 -10.05 8.47 2.57
N ASP A 138 -10.47 9.37 1.68
CA ASP A 138 -11.08 9.00 0.39
C ASP A 138 -10.06 8.47 -0.63
N GLN A 139 -8.76 8.66 -0.40
CA GLN A 139 -7.70 8.12 -1.26
C GLN A 139 -7.42 6.63 -0.99
N LEU A 140 -7.87 6.10 0.15
CA LEU A 140 -7.73 4.71 0.60
C LEU A 140 -9.02 4.22 1.29
N SER A 141 -10.11 4.09 0.52
CA SER A 141 -11.41 3.61 1.02
C SER A 141 -11.68 2.16 0.60
N ASP A 142 -12.71 1.53 1.17
CA ASP A 142 -13.13 0.16 0.85
C ASP A 142 -12.00 -0.89 0.88
N LEU A 143 -11.09 -0.78 1.87
CA LEU A 143 -9.91 -1.62 1.97
C LEU A 143 -10.24 -3.12 2.15
N LYS A 144 -9.70 -3.93 1.24
CA LYS A 144 -9.93 -5.39 1.16
C LYS A 144 -8.76 -6.17 1.75
N THR A 145 -9.05 -7.41 2.13
CA THR A 145 -8.08 -8.29 2.80
C THR A 145 -6.91 -8.77 1.95
N ASP A 146 -7.02 -8.63 0.63
CA ASP A 146 -5.95 -8.91 -0.33
C ASP A 146 -5.15 -7.64 -0.70
N GLY A 147 -5.36 -6.53 0.01
CA GLY A 147 -4.64 -5.27 -0.16
C GLY A 147 -5.22 -4.36 -1.25
N THR A 148 -6.29 -4.77 -1.95
CA THR A 148 -6.97 -3.86 -2.88
C THR A 148 -7.83 -2.84 -2.13
N PHE A 149 -7.99 -1.66 -2.70
CA PHE A 149 -8.82 -0.59 -2.15
C PHE A 149 -9.40 0.26 -3.26
N ARG A 150 -10.44 1.02 -2.93
CA ARG A 150 -10.97 2.09 -3.77
C ARG A 150 -10.22 3.38 -3.47
N TRP A 151 -9.82 4.10 -4.51
CA TRP A 151 -9.25 5.43 -4.38
C TRP A 151 -10.08 6.47 -5.11
N LEU A 152 -10.12 7.68 -4.55
CA LEU A 152 -10.73 8.85 -5.16
C LEU A 152 -9.70 9.97 -5.29
N SER A 153 -9.78 10.71 -6.38
CA SER A 153 -8.95 11.89 -6.67
C SER A 153 -9.75 12.92 -7.49
N GLY A 154 -9.30 14.17 -7.49
CA GLY A 154 -9.87 15.21 -8.37
C GLY A 154 -11.33 15.60 -8.10
N GLY A 155 -11.82 15.52 -6.86
CA GLY A 155 -13.18 15.98 -6.51
C GLY A 155 -14.29 14.98 -6.84
N LEU A 156 -14.04 13.69 -6.60
CA LEU A 156 -14.94 12.52 -6.70
C LEU A 156 -15.15 11.94 -8.11
N THR A 157 -14.81 12.67 -9.17
CA THR A 157 -15.07 12.24 -10.56
C THR A 157 -14.00 11.32 -11.15
N TYR A 158 -12.83 11.26 -10.54
CA TYR A 158 -11.75 10.34 -10.92
C TYR A 158 -11.53 9.34 -9.78
N ASN A 159 -11.94 8.10 -9.99
CA ASN A 159 -11.82 7.04 -9.00
C ASN A 159 -11.60 5.68 -9.65
N GLY A 160 -11.15 4.74 -8.84
CA GLY A 160 -10.81 3.41 -9.29
C GLY A 160 -10.45 2.48 -8.13
N TYR A 161 -9.88 1.35 -8.50
CA TYR A 161 -9.32 0.36 -7.59
C TYR A 161 -7.83 0.22 -7.86
N GLY A 162 -7.07 0.00 -6.79
CA GLY A 162 -5.64 -0.16 -6.89
C GLY A 162 -5.03 -0.95 -5.75
N LYS A 163 -3.72 -1.11 -5.84
CA LYS A 163 -2.84 -1.56 -4.76
C LYS A 163 -1.75 -0.54 -4.52
N LEU A 164 -1.19 -0.52 -3.32
CA LEU A 164 -0.03 0.33 -3.04
C LEU A 164 1.22 -0.32 -3.62
N ARG A 165 2.15 0.54 -4.02
CA ARG A 165 3.51 0.16 -4.39
C ARG A 165 4.47 1.10 -3.70
N PHE A 166 5.18 0.58 -2.70
CA PHE A 166 6.11 1.37 -1.90
C PHE A 166 7.47 1.52 -2.58
N GLN A 167 8.03 2.72 -2.44
CA GLN A 167 9.40 3.06 -2.80
C GLN A 167 9.99 3.90 -1.67
N THR A 168 11.32 3.99 -1.59
CA THR A 168 12.03 4.67 -0.47
C THR A 168 11.49 6.08 -0.16
N ASN A 169 11.08 6.84 -1.18
CA ASN A 169 10.69 8.23 -1.04
C ASN A 169 9.27 8.54 -1.56
N SER A 170 8.52 7.52 -1.97
CA SER A 170 7.19 7.70 -2.57
C SER A 170 6.37 6.43 -2.41
N CYS A 171 5.04 6.59 -2.44
CA CYS A 171 4.12 5.49 -2.62
C CYS A 171 3.28 5.80 -3.86
N GLU A 172 3.14 4.82 -4.72
CA GLU A 172 2.31 4.91 -5.92
C GLU A 172 1.12 3.97 -5.79
N ILE A 173 0.06 4.26 -6.54
CA ILE A 173 -1.08 3.37 -6.69
C ILE A 173 -0.90 2.63 -8.01
N ASP A 174 -0.78 1.30 -7.95
CA ASP A 174 -0.89 0.45 -9.12
C ASP A 174 -2.38 0.30 -9.48
N ASN A 175 -2.79 0.91 -10.59
CA ASN A 175 -4.18 0.99 -10.99
C ASN A 175 -4.67 -0.33 -11.60
N LEU A 176 -5.62 -0.97 -10.92
CA LEU A 176 -6.28 -2.18 -11.41
C LEU A 176 -7.44 -1.86 -12.33
N ALA A 177 -8.25 -0.87 -11.96
CA ALA A 177 -9.31 -0.35 -12.81
C ALA A 177 -9.61 1.11 -12.44
N TYR A 178 -9.97 1.92 -13.42
CA TYR A 178 -10.41 3.30 -13.21
C TYR A 178 -11.26 3.78 -14.38
N HIS A 179 -11.90 4.93 -14.18
CA HIS A 179 -12.55 5.64 -15.26
C HIS A 179 -12.17 7.10 -15.25
N GLU A 180 -12.21 7.73 -16.41
CA GLU A 180 -11.96 9.16 -16.57
C GLU A 180 -13.08 9.79 -17.39
N SER A 181 -13.53 10.97 -16.98
CA SER A 181 -14.44 11.80 -17.76
C SER A 181 -13.63 12.78 -18.60
N SER A 182 -13.85 12.80 -19.90
CA SER A 182 -13.29 13.82 -20.79
C SER A 182 -14.40 14.63 -21.45
N ALA A 183 -14.17 15.94 -21.60
CA ALA A 183 -15.05 16.78 -22.40
C ALA A 183 -14.94 16.33 -23.86
N THR A 184 -16.08 16.10 -24.51
CA THR A 184 -16.12 15.65 -25.90
C THR A 184 -15.63 16.72 -26.89
N ASN A 185 -15.61 17.99 -26.48
CA ASN A 185 -14.90 19.13 -27.11
C ASN A 185 -14.86 20.32 -26.13
N GLU A 186 -14.09 21.37 -26.44
CA GLU A 186 -13.87 22.54 -25.56
C GLU A 186 -15.15 23.33 -25.20
N SER A 187 -16.25 23.14 -25.94
CA SER A 187 -17.54 23.84 -25.71
C SER A 187 -18.65 22.89 -25.26
N SER A 188 -18.34 21.64 -24.94
CA SER A 188 -19.33 20.60 -24.65
C SER A 188 -19.72 20.59 -23.18
N THR A 189 -21.03 20.54 -22.92
CA THR A 189 -21.59 20.19 -21.61
C THR A 189 -21.76 18.68 -21.44
N THR A 190 -21.36 17.87 -22.45
CA THR A 190 -21.45 16.41 -22.44
C THR A 190 -20.07 15.78 -22.27
N PHE A 191 -19.95 14.95 -21.23
CA PHE A 191 -18.73 14.22 -20.89
C PHE A 191 -18.83 12.78 -21.38
N ALA A 192 -17.80 12.30 -22.07
CA ALA A 192 -17.64 10.88 -22.34
C ALA A 192 -16.84 10.25 -21.20
N ILE A 193 -17.26 9.07 -20.76
CA ILE A 193 -16.54 8.29 -19.75
C ILE A 193 -15.78 7.18 -20.47
N ALA A 194 -14.47 7.12 -20.28
CA ALA A 194 -13.63 6.01 -20.71
C ALA A 194 -13.32 5.13 -19.50
N TYR A 195 -13.37 3.81 -19.69
CA TYR A 195 -13.16 2.83 -18.64
C TYR A 195 -11.91 2.00 -18.93
N TYR A 196 -11.10 1.77 -17.91
CA TYR A 196 -9.84 1.06 -18.01
C TYR A 196 -9.75 -0.06 -16.99
N ILE A 197 -9.21 -1.21 -17.41
CA ILE A 197 -8.78 -2.31 -16.54
C ILE A 197 -7.34 -2.64 -16.92
N ASN A 198 -6.42 -2.67 -15.96
CA ASN A 198 -4.98 -2.85 -16.18
C ASN A 198 -4.44 -1.93 -17.29
N ASN A 199 -4.84 -0.65 -17.26
CA ASN A 199 -4.51 0.38 -18.25
C ASN A 199 -4.95 0.08 -19.70
N LYS A 200 -5.90 -0.83 -19.90
CA LYS A 200 -6.49 -1.14 -21.22
C LYS A 200 -7.92 -0.65 -21.27
N LEU A 201 -8.29 0.01 -22.37
CA LEU A 201 -9.67 0.46 -22.61
C LEU A 201 -10.61 -0.74 -22.67
N VAL A 202 -11.72 -0.66 -21.93
CA VAL A 202 -12.75 -1.70 -21.86
C VAL A 202 -14.15 -1.10 -22.02
N THR A 203 -15.14 -1.97 -22.21
CA THR A 203 -16.56 -1.56 -22.18
C THR A 203 -17.01 -1.22 -20.76
N GLU A 204 -18.04 -0.40 -20.64
CA GLU A 204 -18.67 -0.10 -19.34
C GLU A 204 -19.15 -1.38 -18.63
N ASP A 205 -19.70 -2.36 -19.37
CA ASP A 205 -20.15 -3.63 -18.80
C ASP A 205 -19.00 -4.45 -18.22
N SER A 206 -17.85 -4.49 -18.91
CA SER A 206 -16.64 -5.15 -18.39
C SER A 206 -16.13 -4.46 -17.13
N TYR A 207 -16.16 -3.11 -17.10
CA TYR A 207 -15.77 -2.34 -15.91
C TYR A 207 -16.72 -2.59 -14.73
N LYS A 208 -18.04 -2.54 -14.95
CA LYS A 208 -19.04 -2.84 -13.91
C LYS A 208 -18.91 -4.26 -13.36
N ALA A 209 -18.58 -5.23 -14.21
CA ALA A 209 -18.29 -6.60 -13.76
C ALA A 209 -17.07 -6.64 -12.83
N PHE A 210 -15.97 -5.98 -13.20
CA PHE A 210 -14.78 -5.85 -12.37
C PHE A 210 -15.08 -5.17 -11.02
N VAL A 211 -15.79 -4.04 -11.03
CA VAL A 211 -16.21 -3.32 -9.81
C VAL A 211 -17.01 -4.22 -8.88
N LYS A 212 -17.96 -4.98 -9.43
CA LYS A 212 -18.77 -5.93 -8.65
C LYS A 212 -17.92 -7.03 -8.02
N GLU A 213 -16.91 -7.53 -8.73
CA GLU A 213 -15.97 -8.53 -8.21
C GLU A 213 -15.12 -7.96 -7.06
N GLU A 214 -14.57 -6.75 -7.21
CA GLU A 214 -13.81 -6.08 -6.15
C GLU A 214 -14.67 -5.75 -4.93
N ASP A 215 -15.90 -5.24 -5.12
CA ASP A 215 -16.81 -4.92 -4.02
C ASP A 215 -17.23 -6.16 -3.23
N ALA A 216 -17.31 -7.32 -3.89
CA ALA A 216 -17.65 -8.60 -3.25
C ALA A 216 -16.48 -9.20 -2.43
N LYS A 217 -15.26 -8.64 -2.53
CA LYS A 217 -14.13 -9.10 -1.73
C LYS A 217 -14.36 -8.80 -0.25
N ARG A 218 -13.78 -9.66 0.59
CA ARG A 218 -13.84 -9.53 2.04
C ARG A 218 -13.09 -8.29 2.50
N ASP A 219 -13.79 -7.44 3.24
CA ASP A 219 -13.24 -6.24 3.87
C ASP A 219 -12.18 -6.57 4.92
N VAL A 220 -11.27 -5.63 5.10
CA VAL A 220 -10.22 -5.71 6.12
C VAL A 220 -10.81 -5.77 7.53
N THR A 221 -10.12 -6.47 8.42
CA THR A 221 -10.46 -6.45 9.86
C THR A 221 -9.78 -5.28 10.53
N TRP A 222 -10.59 -4.34 11.02
CA TRP A 222 -10.15 -3.22 11.83
C TRP A 222 -10.15 -3.59 13.32
N TYR A 223 -9.10 -3.19 14.03
CA TYR A 223 -8.94 -3.36 15.47
C TYR A 223 -8.94 -2.00 16.15
N GLU A 224 -9.60 -1.88 17.29
CA GLU A 224 -9.50 -0.69 18.13
C GLU A 224 -8.03 -0.43 18.49
N PHE A 225 -7.62 0.84 18.47
CA PHE A 225 -6.26 1.23 18.84
C PHE A 225 -6.05 1.15 20.36
N SER A 226 -5.62 -0.02 20.84
CA SER A 226 -5.32 -0.29 22.25
C SER A 226 -4.02 -1.07 22.41
N GLN A 227 -3.39 -0.98 23.59
CA GLN A 227 -2.15 -1.72 23.86
C GLN A 227 -2.31 -3.24 23.77
N GLU A 228 -3.49 -3.74 24.13
CA GLU A 228 -3.85 -5.16 24.03
C GLU A 228 -3.95 -5.59 22.56
N ASN A 229 -4.66 -4.83 21.72
CA ASN A 229 -4.80 -5.14 20.30
C ASN A 229 -3.47 -4.99 19.56
N ILE A 230 -2.69 -3.95 19.84
CA ILE A 230 -1.34 -3.76 19.29
C ILE A 230 -0.50 -5.01 19.59
N SER A 231 -0.46 -5.43 20.86
CA SER A 231 0.33 -6.60 21.26
C SER A 231 -0.18 -7.89 20.62
N THR A 232 -1.50 -8.08 20.56
CA THR A 232 -2.12 -9.29 20.03
C THR A 232 -1.92 -9.42 18.53
N VAL A 233 -2.20 -8.37 17.76
CA VAL A 233 -2.18 -8.40 16.30
C VAL A 233 -0.75 -8.48 15.77
N THR A 234 0.20 -7.78 16.40
CA THR A 234 1.63 -7.83 16.00
C THR A 234 2.34 -9.11 16.45
N SER A 235 1.78 -9.87 17.41
CA SER A 235 2.36 -11.15 17.86
C SER A 235 1.76 -12.39 17.18
N LYS A 236 0.58 -12.28 16.57
CA LYS A 236 -0.17 -13.39 15.94
C LYS A 236 0.44 -13.91 14.63
N THR A 237 1.50 -13.27 14.16
CA THR A 237 1.99 -13.45 12.79
C THR A 237 3.19 -14.41 12.69
N ARG A 238 3.48 -15.18 13.77
CA ARG A 238 4.48 -16.26 13.83
C ARG A 238 3.94 -17.62 13.39
#